data_AF-A0A2D9CJ06-F1
#
_entry.id   AF-A0A2D9CJ06-F1
#
_cell.length_a   1.000
_cell.length_b   1.000
_cell.length_c   1.000
_cell.angle_alpha   90.00
_cell.angle_beta   90.00
_cell.angle_gamma   90.00
#
_symmetry.space_group_name_H-M   'P 1'
#
loop_
_entity.id
_entity.type
_entity.pdbx_description
1 polymer ?
#
loop_
_entity_poly.entity_id
_entity_poly.type
_entity_poly.pdbx_seq_one_letter_code
_entity_poly.pdbx_strand_id
1 'polypeptide(L)'
;MSRSTPAKGKAKVKITASGRKVSYGQAGKAKGGGSRVKPGTKKGDAYCARSAAQKKKFPSAAKDPNSPLNLSRKRWKCSGTKSKRT
;
A
#
# COMPACT_ATOMS: atom_id res chain seq x y z
N MET A 1 -17.43 11.82 10.64
CA MET A 1 -16.70 11.67 9.36
C MET A 1 -17.11 10.35 8.72
N SER A 2 -17.68 10.36 7.50
CA SER A 2 -18.16 9.13 6.87
C SER A 2 -17.03 8.09 6.83
N ARG A 3 -17.25 6.93 7.45
CA ARG A 3 -16.34 5.78 7.35
C ARG A 3 -16.37 5.36 5.89
N SER A 4 -15.52 5.97 5.08
CA SER A 4 -15.36 5.55 3.70
C SER A 4 -14.85 4.11 3.75
N THR A 5 -15.69 3.17 3.36
CA THR A 5 -15.33 1.76 3.32
C THR A 5 -14.33 1.56 2.18
N PRO A 6 -13.17 0.93 2.42
CA PRO A 6 -12.27 0.57 1.34
C PRO A 6 -12.97 -0.36 0.34
N ALA A 7 -12.55 -0.29 -0.93
CA ALA A 7 -13.03 -1.24 -1.94
C ALA A 7 -12.76 -2.69 -1.50
N LYS A 8 -13.57 -3.64 -1.99
CA LYS A 8 -13.45 -5.07 -1.65
C LYS A 8 -12.00 -5.55 -1.81
N GLY A 9 -11.45 -6.14 -0.75
CA GLY A 9 -10.07 -6.63 -0.71
C GLY A 9 -8.99 -5.59 -0.43
N LYS A 10 -9.34 -4.31 -0.20
CA LYS A 10 -8.40 -3.24 0.19
C LYS A 10 -8.41 -2.96 1.69
N ALA A 11 -7.26 -2.60 2.24
CA ALA A 11 -7.10 -2.40 3.68
C ALA A 11 -7.48 -1.00 4.15
N LYS A 12 -7.27 0.02 3.32
CA LYS A 12 -7.53 1.42 3.66
C LYS A 12 -8.07 2.18 2.45
N VAL A 13 -8.70 3.31 2.73
CA VAL A 13 -9.05 4.33 1.75
C VAL A 13 -8.47 5.67 2.19
N LYS A 14 -8.06 6.50 1.22
CA LYS A 14 -7.69 7.89 1.40
C LYS A 14 -8.64 8.73 0.56
N ILE A 15 -9.19 9.80 1.14
CA ILE A 15 -9.89 10.83 0.40
C ILE A 15 -8.83 11.89 0.05
N THR A 16 -8.67 12.20 -1.24
CA THR A 16 -7.75 13.25 -1.69
C THR A 16 -8.38 14.63 -1.48
N ALA A 17 -7.58 15.70 -1.57
CA ALA A 17 -8.08 17.08 -1.47
C ALA A 17 -9.15 17.39 -2.54
N SER A 18 -9.05 16.76 -3.71
CA SER A 18 -10.07 16.82 -4.78
C SER A 18 -11.31 15.95 -4.54
N GLY A 19 -11.47 15.35 -3.36
CA GLY A 19 -12.61 14.49 -3.02
C GLY A 19 -12.55 13.06 -3.58
N ARG A 20 -11.51 12.69 -4.34
CA ARG A 20 -11.36 11.33 -4.90
C ARG A 20 -11.08 10.31 -3.80
N LYS A 21 -11.83 9.20 -3.81
CA LYS A 21 -11.60 8.06 -2.92
C LYS A 21 -10.59 7.09 -3.54
N VAL A 22 -9.43 6.95 -2.91
CA VAL A 22 -8.38 6.02 -3.35
C VAL A 22 -8.22 4.90 -2.33
N SER A 23 -8.61 3.69 -2.71
CA SER A 23 -8.45 2.49 -1.88
C SER A 23 -7.11 1.80 -2.14
N TYR A 24 -6.39 1.43 -1.07
CA TYR A 24 -5.02 0.92 -1.15
C TYR A 24 -4.70 -0.11 -0.05
N GLY A 25 -3.57 -0.80 -0.23
CA GLY A 25 -3.14 -1.88 0.65
C GLY A 25 -3.93 -3.17 0.47
N GLN A 26 -3.31 -4.31 0.77
CA GLN A 26 -3.98 -5.62 0.74
C GLN A 26 -4.70 -5.85 2.07
N ALA A 27 -6.01 -6.13 2.01
CA ALA A 27 -6.80 -6.53 3.17
C ALA A 27 -6.46 -7.94 3.65
N GLY A 28 -6.94 -8.26 4.84
CA GLY A 28 -6.89 -9.61 5.41
C GLY A 28 -5.93 -9.74 6.57
N LYS A 29 -6.11 -10.84 7.30
CA LYS A 29 -5.29 -11.22 8.44
C LYS A 29 -4.16 -12.16 7.99
N ALA A 30 -3.02 -12.03 8.63
CA ALA A 30 -1.99 -13.07 8.63
C ALA A 30 -2.46 -14.24 9.51
N LYS A 31 -1.82 -15.41 9.40
CA LYS A 31 -2.15 -16.59 10.23
C LYS A 31 -2.17 -16.24 11.73
N GLY A 32 -1.22 -15.45 12.21
CA GLY A 32 -1.17 -14.97 13.60
C GLY A 32 -2.02 -13.72 13.90
N GLY A 33 -3.17 -13.56 13.26
CA GLY A 33 -4.17 -12.51 13.58
C GLY A 33 -3.84 -11.07 13.17
N GLY A 34 -2.57 -10.72 12.97
CA GLY A 34 -2.14 -9.37 12.57
C GLY A 34 -2.40 -9.04 11.09
N SER A 35 -2.01 -7.84 10.66
CA SER A 35 -2.11 -7.43 9.23
C SER A 35 -1.42 -8.44 8.30
N ARG A 36 -2.06 -8.79 7.17
CA ARG A 36 -1.54 -9.76 6.18
C ARG A 36 -0.15 -9.42 5.63
N VAL A 37 0.15 -8.12 5.52
CA VAL A 37 1.46 -7.61 5.12
C VAL A 37 1.92 -6.64 6.19
N LYS A 38 3.08 -6.93 6.78
CA LYS A 38 3.72 -6.12 7.82
C LYS A 38 5.08 -5.63 7.32
N PRO A 39 5.45 -4.36 7.59
CA PRO A 39 6.80 -3.88 7.35
C PRO A 39 7.81 -4.72 8.16
N GLY A 40 9.03 -4.87 7.64
CA GLY A 40 10.10 -5.58 8.32
C GLY A 40 10.03 -7.10 8.28
N THR A 41 9.12 -7.66 7.49
CA THR A 41 8.95 -9.11 7.30
C THR A 41 9.37 -9.52 5.89
N LYS A 42 9.75 -10.79 5.68
CA LYS A 42 10.03 -11.35 4.34
C LYS A 42 8.89 -11.05 3.34
N LYS A 43 7.64 -11.08 3.81
CA LYS A 43 6.46 -10.77 3.01
C LYS A 43 6.30 -9.28 2.69
N GLY A 44 6.68 -8.40 3.63
CA GLY A 44 6.77 -6.96 3.41
C GLY A 44 7.82 -6.62 2.36
N ASP A 45 8.98 -7.26 2.42
CA ASP A 45 10.05 -7.08 1.43
C ASP A 45 9.63 -7.56 0.05
N ALA A 46 9.07 -8.77 -0.05
CA ALA A 46 8.51 -9.28 -1.31
C ALA A 46 7.41 -8.38 -1.88
N TYR A 47 6.66 -7.68 -1.03
CA TYR A 47 5.70 -6.67 -1.47
C TYR A 47 6.42 -5.43 -2.02
N CYS A 48 7.37 -4.87 -1.28
CA CYS A 48 8.09 -3.65 -1.68
C CYS A 48 8.89 -3.86 -2.97
N ALA A 49 9.45 -5.05 -3.20
CA ALA A 49 10.17 -5.42 -4.41
C ALA A 49 9.24 -5.46 -5.64
N ARG A 50 8.11 -6.16 -5.55
CA ARG A 50 7.09 -6.18 -6.61
C ARG A 50 6.54 -4.79 -6.89
N SER A 51 6.30 -4.03 -5.83
CA SER A 51 5.84 -2.64 -5.95
C SER A 51 6.88 -1.75 -6.63
N ALA A 52 8.17 -1.95 -6.39
CA ALA A 52 9.23 -1.21 -7.08
C ALA A 52 9.28 -1.55 -8.57
N ALA A 53 9.13 -2.83 -8.93
CA ALA A 53 9.00 -3.23 -10.33
C ALA A 53 7.76 -2.61 -11.00
N GLN A 54 6.63 -2.55 -10.29
CA GLN A 54 5.43 -1.86 -10.79
C GLN A 54 5.65 -0.36 -10.98
N LYS A 55 6.40 0.33 -10.10
CA LYS A 55 6.74 1.75 -10.32
C LYS A 55 7.54 1.96 -11.61
N LYS A 56 8.44 1.03 -11.94
CA LYS A 56 9.21 1.09 -13.20
C LYS A 56 8.31 0.87 -14.43
N LYS A 57 7.37 -0.07 -14.35
CA LYS A 57 6.43 -0.37 -15.45
C LYS A 57 5.36 0.72 -15.63
N PHE A 58 4.94 1.37 -14.55
CA PHE A 58 3.85 2.36 -14.56
C PHE A 58 4.35 3.73 -14.05
N PRO A 59 5.10 4.48 -14.88
CA PRO A 59 5.68 5.76 -14.48
C PRO A 59 4.63 6.82 -14.15
N SER A 60 3.46 6.80 -14.78
CA SER A 60 2.33 7.70 -14.47
C SER A 60 1.83 7.50 -13.04
N ALA A 61 1.58 6.26 -12.63
CA ALA A 61 1.19 5.93 -11.25
C ALA A 61 2.33 6.18 -10.25
N ALA A 62 3.59 6.12 -10.69
CA ALA A 62 4.74 6.42 -9.84
C ALA A 62 4.85 7.93 -9.51
N LYS A 63 4.47 8.81 -10.45
CA LYS A 63 4.47 10.27 -10.31
C LYS A 63 3.37 10.78 -9.38
N ASP A 64 2.18 10.18 -9.38
CA ASP A 64 1.08 10.60 -8.52
C ASP A 64 1.30 10.17 -7.04
N PRO A 65 1.49 11.11 -6.09
CA PRO A 65 1.68 10.77 -4.67
C PRO A 65 0.45 10.15 -4.02
N ASN A 66 -0.74 10.36 -4.60
CA ASN A 66 -2.00 9.78 -4.14
C ASN A 66 -2.35 8.49 -4.89
N SER A 67 -1.47 7.96 -5.74
CA SER A 67 -1.73 6.69 -6.40
C SER A 67 -1.87 5.54 -5.38
N PRO A 68 -2.71 4.52 -5.67
CA PRO A 68 -2.82 3.35 -4.81
C PRO A 68 -1.46 2.70 -4.51
N LEU A 69 -0.52 2.77 -5.45
CA LEU A 69 0.82 2.23 -5.35
C LEU A 69 1.69 3.01 -4.35
N ASN A 70 1.73 4.33 -4.43
CA ASN A 70 2.50 5.17 -3.50
C ASN A 70 1.92 5.13 -2.09
N LEU A 71 0.59 5.17 -1.95
CA LEU A 71 -0.09 5.04 -0.66
C LEU A 71 0.19 3.68 0.00
N SER A 72 0.18 2.61 -0.80
CA SER A 72 0.55 1.26 -0.38
C SER A 72 1.99 1.19 0.12
N ARG A 73 2.96 1.71 -0.65
CA ARG A 73 4.38 1.75 -0.26
C ARG A 73 4.61 2.50 1.03
N LYS A 74 3.93 3.64 1.22
CA LYS A 74 3.99 4.43 2.47
C LYS A 74 3.48 3.64 3.66
N ARG A 75 2.36 2.93 3.52
CA ARG A 75 1.79 2.08 4.59
C ARG A 75 2.77 1.01 5.07
N TRP A 76 3.54 0.41 4.16
CA TRP A 76 4.49 -0.65 4.50
C TRP A 76 5.93 -0.18 4.62
N LYS A 77 6.14 1.15 4.75
CA LYS A 77 7.45 1.77 4.96
C LYS A 77 8.50 1.26 3.96
N CYS A 78 8.10 1.11 2.70
CA CYS A 78 8.99 0.60 1.65
C CYS A 78 10.12 1.60 1.37
N SER A 79 11.36 1.12 1.45
CA SER A 79 12.58 1.80 1.02
C SER A 79 13.21 1.00 -0.11
N GLY A 80 13.13 1.51 -1.33
CA GLY A 80 13.51 0.76 -2.52
C GLY A 80 12.68 -0.53 -2.66
N THR A 81 13.35 -1.68 -2.68
CA THR A 81 12.74 -3.00 -2.82
C THR A 81 12.41 -3.67 -1.49
N LYS A 82 12.79 -3.10 -0.34
CA LYS A 82 12.56 -3.70 0.97
C LYS A 82 11.69 -2.83 1.87
N SER A 83 11.06 -3.45 2.85
CA SER A 83 10.28 -2.77 3.88
C SER A 83 11.17 -2.46 5.08
N LYS A 84 11.14 -1.23 5.58
CA LYS A 84 11.89 -0.87 6.79
C LYS A 84 11.22 -1.49 8.02
N ARG A 85 12.00 -2.16 8.87
CA ARG A 85 11.65 -2.32 10.29
C ARG A 85 11.80 -0.94 10.90
N THR A 86 10.68 -0.35 11.31
CA THR A 86 10.71 0.69 12.34
C THR A 86 10.55 0.03 13.67
#